data_AF-A0A0F9JUF5-F1
#
_entry.id   AF-A0A0F9JUF5-F1
#
_cell.length_a   1.000
_cell.length_b   1.000
_cell.length_c   1.000
_cell.angle_alpha   90.00
_cell.angle_beta   90.00
_cell.angle_gamma   90.00
#
_symmetry.space_group_name_H-M   'P 1'
#
loop_
_entity.id
_entity.type
_entity.pdbx_description
1 polymer ?
#
loop_
_entity_poly.entity_id
_entity_poly.type
_entity_poly.pdbx_seq_one_letter_code
_entity_poly.pdbx_strand_id
1 'polypeptide(L)'
;MPSYGEACCRPMIDAMGFGNSVIITNNTGMTSYVTNNKTGRIVPSKRVPVYSSERPLPYLYTGWELWSEIDILELQLAMRKTYEMSTLKKAQVTQLCKEHVKQFSYENIGKIMDKLLC
;
A
#
# COMPACT_ATOMS: atom_id res chain seq x y z
N MET A 1 4.10 4.63 2.40
CA MET A 1 3.84 4.91 0.98
C MET A 1 2.59 5.77 0.86
N PRO A 2 2.70 7.09 1.08
CA PRO A 2 1.59 8.02 0.90
C PRO A 2 1.39 8.33 -0.61
N SER A 3 1.14 7.29 -1.42
CA SER A 3 0.87 7.48 -2.85
C SER A 3 -0.59 7.89 -3.09
N TYR A 4 -0.81 8.68 -4.13
CA TYR A 4 -2.11 9.17 -4.59
C TYR A 4 -2.90 8.12 -5.41
N GLY A 5 -2.20 7.17 -6.01
CA GLY A 5 -2.79 6.14 -6.86
C GLY A 5 -1.72 5.15 -7.31
N GLU A 6 -1.80 3.91 -6.81
CA GLU A 6 -0.86 2.83 -7.10
C GLU A 6 -1.65 1.54 -7.30
N ALA A 7 -1.51 0.91 -8.46
CA ALA A 7 -2.15 -0.36 -8.74
C ALA A 7 -1.38 -1.53 -8.12
N CYS A 8 -0.05 -1.50 -8.24
CA CYS A 8 0.84 -2.51 -7.70
C CYS A 8 2.14 -1.83 -7.26
N CYS A 9 2.44 -1.91 -5.96
CA CYS A 9 3.58 -1.20 -5.39
C CYS A 9 4.71 -2.16 -5.05
N ARG A 10 5.65 -2.38 -5.99
CA ARG A 10 6.79 -3.29 -5.78
C ARG A 10 7.67 -2.91 -4.59
N PRO A 11 8.02 -1.63 -4.34
CA PRO A 11 8.85 -1.28 -3.18
C PRO A 11 8.18 -1.60 -1.84
N MET A 12 6.85 -1.54 -1.76
CA MET A 12 6.11 -1.99 -0.58
C MET A 12 6.22 -3.50 -0.39
N ILE A 13 6.06 -4.28 -1.45
CA ILE A 13 6.19 -5.74 -1.43
C ILE A 13 7.60 -6.13 -0.98
N ASP A 14 8.64 -5.49 -1.52
CA ASP A 14 10.03 -5.72 -1.13
C ASP A 14 10.25 -5.40 0.36
N ALA A 15 9.73 -4.26 0.85
CA ALA A 15 9.81 -3.90 2.25
C ALA A 15 9.16 -4.96 3.16
N MET A 16 7.99 -5.47 2.78
CA MET A 16 7.31 -6.56 3.51
C MET A 16 8.10 -7.87 3.44
N GLY A 17 8.77 -8.17 2.33
CA GLY A 17 9.68 -9.33 2.19
C GLY A 17 10.89 -9.27 3.10
N PHE A 18 11.41 -8.06 3.39
CA PHE A 18 12.42 -7.87 4.44
C PHE A 18 11.83 -7.94 5.87
N GLY A 19 10.51 -8.01 6.00
CA GLY A 19 9.81 -8.07 7.28
C GLY A 19 9.51 -6.70 7.89
N ASN A 20 9.53 -5.64 7.08
CA ASN A 20 9.15 -4.30 7.51
C ASN A 20 7.63 -4.12 7.40
N SER A 21 7.01 -3.65 8.49
CA SER A 21 5.62 -3.24 8.46
C SER A 21 5.46 -1.95 7.66
N VAL A 22 4.47 -1.91 6.76
CA VAL A 22 4.24 -0.78 5.86
C VAL A 22 3.03 0.06 6.28
N ILE A 23 3.08 1.36 5.99
CA ILE A 23 1.95 2.28 6.16
C ILE A 23 1.55 2.76 4.77
N ILE A 24 0.29 2.56 4.38
CA ILE A 24 -0.20 2.80 3.01
C ILE A 24 -1.46 3.66 2.99
N THR A 25 -1.69 4.34 1.87
CA THR A 25 -2.94 5.06 1.58
C THR A 25 -4.08 4.09 1.27
N ASN A 26 -5.24 4.27 1.92
CA ASN A 26 -6.47 3.55 1.61
C ASN A 26 -6.96 3.86 0.18
N ASN A 27 -7.80 3.00 -0.39
CA ASN A 27 -8.35 3.15 -1.75
C ASN A 27 -7.26 3.20 -2.85
N THR A 28 -6.24 2.36 -2.70
CA THR A 28 -5.20 2.12 -3.71
C THR A 28 -5.02 0.60 -3.86
N GLY A 29 -4.42 0.12 -4.94
CA GLY A 29 -4.17 -1.32 -5.14
C GLY A 29 -3.26 -1.93 -4.07
N MET A 30 -2.51 -1.10 -3.32
CA MET A 30 -1.73 -1.54 -2.16
C MET A 30 -2.60 -2.21 -1.07
N THR A 31 -3.88 -1.88 -0.96
CA THR A 31 -4.77 -2.47 0.06
C THR A 31 -4.97 -3.98 -0.13
N SER A 32 -4.75 -4.49 -1.34
CA SER A 32 -4.83 -5.93 -1.65
C SER A 32 -3.66 -6.74 -1.07
N TYR A 33 -2.55 -6.08 -0.70
CA TYR A 33 -1.33 -6.72 -0.22
C TYR A 33 -1.10 -6.55 1.29
N VAL A 34 -1.88 -5.70 1.95
CA VAL A 34 -1.66 -5.32 3.35
C VAL A 34 -2.89 -5.67 4.17
N THR A 35 -2.69 -6.44 5.24
CA THR A 35 -3.73 -6.71 6.22
C THR A 35 -3.63 -5.69 7.35
N ASN A 36 -4.65 -4.83 7.47
CA ASN A 36 -4.66 -3.72 8.42
C ASN A 36 -4.45 -4.18 9.87
N ASN A 37 -3.55 -3.50 10.59
CA ASN A 37 -3.11 -3.81 11.95
C ASN A 37 -2.41 -5.18 12.14
N LYS A 38 -2.15 -5.95 11.08
CA LYS A 38 -1.39 -7.21 11.14
C LYS A 38 -0.04 -7.11 10.45
N THR A 39 -0.04 -6.86 9.14
CA THR A 39 1.20 -6.72 8.34
C THR A 39 1.55 -5.25 8.08
N GLY A 40 0.58 -4.36 8.19
CA GLY A 40 0.77 -2.93 8.01
C GLY A 40 -0.37 -2.10 8.57
N ARG A 41 -0.35 -0.81 8.27
CA ARG A 41 -1.43 0.13 8.59
C ARG A 41 -1.99 0.71 7.31
N ILE A 42 -3.31 0.69 7.19
CA ILE A 42 -4.04 1.34 6.11
C ILE A 42 -4.58 2.65 6.66
N VAL A 43 -4.12 3.76 6.11
CA VAL A 43 -4.48 5.11 6.53
C VAL A 43 -5.62 5.62 5.66
N PRO A 44 -6.70 6.19 6.23
CA PRO A 44 -7.79 6.78 5.46
C PRO A 44 -7.31 7.77 4.40
N SER A 45 -8.10 7.88 3.33
CA SER A 45 -7.85 8.80 2.23
C SER A 45 -9.16 9.45 1.78
N LYS A 46 -9.04 10.61 1.17
CA LYS A 46 -10.15 11.34 0.54
C LYS A 46 -9.89 11.47 -0.96
N ARG A 47 -10.96 11.44 -1.76
CA ARG A 47 -10.85 11.67 -3.20
C ARG A 47 -10.73 13.17 -3.46
N VAL A 48 -9.67 13.57 -4.15
CA VAL A 48 -9.41 14.97 -4.51
C VAL A 48 -9.28 15.11 -6.04
N PRO A 49 -9.83 16.18 -6.64
CA PRO A 49 -9.60 16.47 -8.06
C PRO A 49 -8.13 16.78 -8.31
N VAL A 50 -7.61 16.26 -9.41
CA VAL A 50 -6.22 16.46 -9.80
C VAL A 50 -6.16 17.53 -10.86
N TYR A 51 -5.53 18.65 -10.52
CA TYR A 51 -5.33 19.75 -11.43
C TYR A 51 -3.87 20.15 -11.43
N SER A 52 -3.26 20.21 -12.62
CA SER A 52 -1.92 20.76 -12.82
C SER A 52 -1.96 21.85 -13.90
N SER A 53 -1.19 22.92 -13.70
CA SER A 53 -0.91 23.91 -14.74
C SER A 53 0.09 23.35 -15.76
N GLU A 54 1.02 22.51 -15.30
CA GLU A 54 2.00 21.81 -16.13
C GLU A 54 1.51 20.38 -16.36
N ARG A 55 0.68 20.21 -17.38
CA ARG A 55 0.08 18.91 -17.69
C ARG A 55 1.00 18.15 -18.66
N PRO A 56 1.21 16.83 -18.44
CA PRO A 56 1.98 16.02 -19.39
C PRO A 56 1.25 15.90 -20.74
N LEU A 57 -0.08 15.92 -20.72
CA LEU A 57 -0.95 15.91 -21.90
C LEU A 57 -2.12 16.88 -21.67
N PRO A 58 -2.68 17.52 -22.71
CA PRO A 58 -3.73 18.54 -22.55
C PRO A 58 -4.98 18.08 -21.79
N TYR A 59 -5.29 16.78 -21.88
CA TYR A 59 -6.46 16.13 -21.30
C TYR A 59 -6.18 15.39 -19.99
N LEU A 60 -4.94 15.38 -19.49
CA LEU A 60 -4.60 14.80 -18.20
C LEU A 60 -4.49 15.88 -17.13
N TYR A 61 -4.89 15.56 -15.90
CA TYR A 61 -4.82 16.47 -14.74
C TYR A 61 -5.61 17.76 -14.97
N THR A 62 -6.83 17.56 -15.45
CA THR A 62 -7.75 18.63 -15.88
C THR A 62 -8.71 19.05 -14.76
N GLY A 63 -8.68 18.36 -13.62
CA GLY A 63 -9.65 18.46 -12.53
C GLY A 63 -10.80 17.45 -12.63
N TRP A 64 -10.93 16.75 -13.75
CA TRP A 64 -11.94 15.70 -13.95
C TRP A 64 -11.53 14.37 -13.34
N GLU A 65 -10.22 14.11 -13.24
CA GLU A 65 -9.68 12.92 -12.58
C GLU A 65 -9.60 13.10 -11.07
N LEU A 66 -9.79 12.02 -10.33
CA LEU A 66 -9.74 11.99 -8.88
C LEU A 66 -8.60 11.10 -8.39
N TRP A 67 -7.83 11.58 -7.42
CA TRP A 67 -6.79 10.82 -6.71
C TRP A 67 -7.14 10.59 -5.25
N SER A 68 -6.54 9.57 -4.64
CA SER A 68 -6.68 9.25 -3.23
C SER A 68 -5.62 10.00 -2.41
N GLU A 69 -5.97 11.16 -1.86
CA GLU A 69 -5.08 11.91 -0.95
C GLU A 69 -5.16 11.33 0.46
N ILE A 70 -4.02 10.97 1.03
CA ILE A 70 -3.92 10.42 2.38
C ILE A 70 -4.28 11.45 3.45
N ASP A 71 -4.96 11.02 4.51
CA ASP A 71 -5.16 11.86 5.69
C ASP A 71 -3.83 12.01 6.46
N ILE A 72 -3.33 13.24 6.51
CA ILE A 72 -2.03 13.56 7.12
C ILE A 72 -2.03 13.33 8.64
N LEU A 73 -3.13 13.65 9.33
CA LEU A 73 -3.21 13.48 10.78
C LEU A 73 -3.23 11.99 11.14
N GLU A 74 -4.02 11.21 10.41
CA GLU A 74 -4.04 9.76 10.59
C GLU A 74 -2.72 9.10 10.18
N LEU A 75 -2.03 9.63 9.17
CA LEU A 75 -0.69 9.16 8.81
C LEU A 75 0.29 9.36 9.97
N GLN A 76 0.31 10.55 10.58
CA GLN A 76 1.17 10.86 11.74
C GLN A 76 0.86 9.93 12.92
N LEU A 77 -0.42 9.71 13.22
CA LEU A 77 -0.86 8.77 14.25
C LEU A 77 -0.42 7.34 13.95
N ALA A 78 -0.53 6.89 12.70
CA ALA A 78 -0.07 5.58 12.27
C ALA A 78 1.45 5.42 12.43
N MET A 79 2.22 6.44 12.05
CA MET A 79 3.69 6.46 12.23
C MET A 79 4.08 6.37 13.71
N ARG A 80 3.45 7.18 14.57
CA ARG A 80 3.67 7.15 16.03
C ARG A 80 3.39 5.77 16.62
N LYS A 81 2.23 5.18 16.30
CA LYS A 81 1.83 3.85 16.77
C LYS A 81 2.79 2.74 16.30
N THR A 82 3.38 2.88 15.11
CA THR A 82 4.35 1.90 14.59
C THR A 82 5.71 2.08 15.26
N TYR A 83 6.14 3.32 15.53
CA TYR A 83 7.36 3.62 16.27
C TYR A 83 7.34 3.04 17.69
N GLU A 84 6.24 3.28 18.41
CA GLU A 84 6.01 2.86 19.81
C GLU A 84 5.69 1.38 19.97
N MET A 85 5.58 0.63 18.86
CA MET A 85 5.32 -0.81 18.92
C MET A 85 6.41 -1.54 19.72
N SER A 86 5.99 -2.40 20.66
CA SER A 86 6.92 -3.18 21.48
C SER A 86 7.79 -4.10 20.62
N THR A 87 8.98 -4.43 21.11
CA THR A 87 9.94 -5.32 20.41
C THR A 87 9.35 -6.70 20.12
N LEU A 88 8.64 -7.29 21.09
CA LEU A 88 7.91 -8.55 20.91
C LEU A 88 6.90 -8.48 19.77
N LYS A 89 6.10 -7.41 19.73
CA LYS A 89 5.10 -7.21 18.67
C LYS A 89 5.75 -6.93 17.32
N LYS A 90 6.86 -6.17 17.29
CA LYS A 90 7.66 -5.94 16.07
C LYS A 90 8.16 -7.27 15.48
N ALA A 91 8.72 -8.15 16.31
CA ALA A 91 9.18 -9.47 15.87
C ALA A 91 8.05 -10.32 15.27
N GLN A 92 6.88 -10.33 15.90
CA GLN A 92 5.68 -11.01 15.38
C GLN A 92 5.25 -10.44 14.03
N VAL A 93 5.14 -9.10 13.92
CA VAL A 93 4.76 -8.42 12.68
C VAL A 93 5.76 -8.69 11.57
N THR A 94 7.06 -8.72 11.88
CA THR A 94 8.13 -9.05 10.94
C THR A 94 7.94 -10.44 10.34
N GLN A 95 7.65 -11.44 11.16
CA GLN A 95 7.40 -12.79 10.67
C GLN A 95 6.13 -12.85 9.80
N LEU A 96 5.04 -12.21 10.25
CA LEU A 96 3.79 -12.14 9.50
C LEU A 96 3.96 -11.48 8.13
N CYS A 97 4.75 -10.40 8.03
CA CYS A 97 5.02 -9.73 6.76
C CYS A 97 5.74 -10.68 5.77
N LYS A 98 6.77 -11.37 6.24
CA LYS A 98 7.55 -12.32 5.43
C LYS A 98 6.71 -13.50 4.95
N GLU A 99 5.79 -13.98 5.78
CA GLU A 99 4.89 -15.08 5.42
C GLU A 99 3.82 -14.62 4.44
N HIS A 100 3.19 -13.47 4.71
CA HIS A 100 2.11 -12.94 3.89
C HIS A 100 2.57 -12.64 2.46
N VAL A 101 3.77 -12.05 2.30
CA VAL A 101 4.27 -11.68 0.97
C VAL A 101 4.46 -12.89 0.04
N LYS A 102 4.69 -14.10 0.59
CA LYS A 102 4.87 -15.34 -0.20
C LYS A 102 3.64 -15.68 -1.03
N GLN A 103 2.45 -15.24 -0.61
CA GLN A 103 1.20 -15.41 -1.36
C GLN A 103 1.26 -14.73 -2.73
N PHE A 104 2.08 -13.68 -2.85
CA PHE A 104 2.28 -12.90 -4.07
C PHE A 104 3.56 -13.29 -4.83
N SER A 105 4.16 -14.43 -4.50
CA SER A 105 5.31 -14.95 -5.25
C SER A 105 4.93 -15.30 -6.69
N TYR A 106 5.91 -15.22 -7.60
CA TYR A 106 5.71 -15.61 -9.01
C TYR A 106 5.15 -17.02 -9.16
N GLU A 107 5.57 -17.96 -8.31
CA GLU A 107 5.05 -19.33 -8.30
C GLU A 107 3.53 -19.35 -8.02
N ASN A 108 3.09 -18.64 -6.97
CA ASN A 108 1.68 -18.61 -6.59
C ASN A 108 0.83 -17.84 -7.59
N ILE A 109 1.32 -16.69 -8.09
CA ILE A 109 0.62 -15.92 -9.11
C ILE A 109 0.56 -16.70 -10.43
N GLY A 110 1.62 -17.40 -10.82
CA GLY A 110 1.65 -18.25 -12.01
C GLY A 110 0.58 -19.34 -11.97
N LYS A 111 0.37 -19.99 -10.81
CA LYS A 111 -0.73 -20.96 -10.61
C LYS A 111 -2.12 -20.34 -10.75
N ILE A 112 -2.29 -19.06 -10.41
CA ILE A 112 -3.57 -18.35 -10.60
C ILE A 112 -3.77 -18.03 -12.09
N MET A 113 -2.72 -17.57 -12.77
CA MET A 113 -2.78 -17.27 -14.21
C MET A 113 -3.08 -18.52 -15.04
N ASP A 114 -2.43 -19.64 -14.73
CA ASP A 114 -2.65 -20.93 -15.42
C ASP A 114 -4.12 -21.37 -15.35
N LYS A 115 -4.73 -21.26 -14.16
CA LYS A 115 -6.17 -21.55 -13.96
C LYS A 115 -7.13 -20.62 -14.69
N LEU A 116 -6.70 -19.42 -15.11
CA LEU A 116 -7.52 -18.46 -15.84
C LEU A 116 -7.37 -18.60 -17.35
N LEU A 117 -6.28 -19.23 -17.80
CA LEU A 117 -5.97 -19.44 -19.23
C LEU A 117 -6.42 -20.82 -19.73
N CYS A 118 -6.57 -21.79 -18.82
CA CYS A 118 -7.13 -23.13 -19.07
C CYS A 118 -8.62 -23.18 -18.68
#